data_AF-A0A1N7NRN1-F1
#
_entry.id   AF-A0A1N7NRN1-F1
#
_cell.length_a   1.000
_cell.length_b   1.000
_cell.length_c   1.000
_cell.angle_alpha   90.00
_cell.angle_beta   90.00
_cell.angle_gamma   90.00
#
_symmetry.space_group_name_H-M   'P 1'
#
loop_
_entity.id
_entity.type
_entity.pdbx_description
1 polymer ?
#
loop_
_entity_poly.entity_id
_entity_poly.type
_entity_poly.pdbx_seq_one_letter_code
_entity_poly.pdbx_strand_id
1 'polypeptide(L)'
;MKTNKLSELSYDELIKEEKKRKAIFIFYSILWGIMVLASLYTTAKKGTTAITFLPISFLPIFLIFWKSQKDVRNEIKSRKSN
;
A
#
# COMPACT_ATOMS: atom_id res chain seq x y z
N MET A 1 16.76 11.35 10.60
CA MET A 1 16.79 11.97 9.25
C MET A 1 16.03 11.08 8.29
N LYS A 2 14.75 11.36 7.98
CA LYS A 2 14.08 10.73 6.84
C LYS A 2 14.39 11.59 5.64
N THR A 3 15.39 11.20 4.87
CA THR A 3 15.75 11.82 3.59
C THR A 3 14.50 11.82 2.70
N ASN A 4 14.04 13.01 2.31
CA ASN A 4 12.95 13.19 1.36
C ASN A 4 13.47 12.78 -0.03
N LYS A 5 13.63 11.47 -0.25
CA LYS A 5 13.99 10.89 -1.55
C LYS A 5 13.01 11.31 -2.66
N LEU A 6 11.79 11.70 -2.27
CA LEU A 6 10.75 12.27 -3.12
C LEU A 6 11.04 13.73 -3.53
N SER A 7 11.62 14.55 -2.64
CA SER A 7 11.94 15.94 -2.97
C SER A 7 13.11 16.05 -3.93
N GLU A 8 14.02 15.06 -3.91
CA GLU A 8 15.20 14.98 -4.78
C GLU A 8 14.90 14.51 -6.21
N LEU A 9 13.75 13.88 -6.45
CA LEU A 9 13.34 13.40 -7.78
C LEU A 9 12.85 14.55 -8.67
N SER A 10 13.18 14.52 -9.96
CA SER A 10 12.56 15.41 -10.96
C SER A 10 11.06 15.13 -11.10
N TYR A 11 10.26 16.09 -11.58
CA TYR A 11 8.81 15.93 -11.74
C TYR A 11 8.43 14.70 -12.58
N ASP A 12 9.16 14.43 -13.66
CA ASP A 12 8.93 13.25 -14.50
C ASP A 12 9.27 11.93 -13.79
N GLU A 13 10.33 11.93 -12.98
CA GLU A 13 10.73 10.76 -12.19
C GLU A 13 9.73 10.51 -11.06
N LEU A 14 9.20 11.58 -10.46
CA LEU A 14 8.18 11.55 -9.42
C LEU A 14 6.86 10.94 -9.94
N ILE A 15 6.44 11.29 -11.16
CA ILE A 15 5.26 10.68 -11.81
C ILE A 15 5.50 9.20 -12.11
N LYS A 16 6.70 8.82 -12.57
CA LYS A 16 7.05 7.40 -12.80
C LYS A 16 7.02 6.61 -11.50
N GLU A 17 7.55 7.18 -10.41
CA GLU A 17 7.51 6.61 -9.07
C GLU A 17 6.07 6.47 -8.54
N GLU A 18 5.20 7.47 -8.76
CA GLU A 18 3.78 7.39 -8.39
C GLU A 18 3.10 6.20 -9.06
N LYS A 19 3.28 6.04 -10.37
CA LYS A 19 2.68 4.92 -11.14
C LYS A 19 3.17 3.57 -10.62
N LYS A 20 4.48 3.42 -10.36
CA LYS A 20 5.05 2.19 -9.78
C LYS A 20 4.45 1.89 -8.41
N ARG A 21 4.44 2.87 -7.50
CA ARG A 21 3.89 2.71 -6.15
C ARG A 21 2.39 2.39 -6.17
N LYS A 22 1.64 3.01 -7.08
CA LYS A 22 0.22 2.72 -7.29
C LYS A 22 0.01 1.29 -7.80
N ALA A 23 0.82 0.82 -8.74
CA ALA A 23 0.75 -0.55 -9.24
C ALA A 23 1.04 -1.57 -8.12
N ILE A 24 2.08 -1.33 -7.31
CA ILE A 24 2.41 -2.17 -6.14
C ILE A 24 1.27 -2.15 -5.12
N PHE A 25 0.69 -0.99 -4.83
CA PHE A 25 -0.44 -0.86 -3.91
C PHE A 25 -1.67 -1.64 -4.41
N ILE A 26 -2.01 -1.54 -5.69
CA ILE A 26 -3.11 -2.29 -6.31
C ILE A 26 -2.86 -3.79 -6.20
N PHE A 27 -1.66 -4.25 -6.58
CA PHE A 27 -1.29 -5.66 -6.48
C PHE A 27 -1.39 -6.18 -5.04
N TYR A 28 -0.85 -5.42 -4.09
CA TYR A 28 -0.92 -5.75 -2.67
C TYR A 28 -2.37 -5.77 -2.16
N SER A 29 -3.21 -4.84 -2.62
CA SER A 29 -4.64 -4.79 -2.27
C SER A 29 -5.40 -6.01 -2.80
N ILE A 30 -5.09 -6.48 -4.02
CA ILE A 30 -5.70 -7.70 -4.58
C ILE A 30 -5.28 -8.92 -3.77
N LEU A 31 -3.97 -9.05 -3.50
CA LEU A 31 -3.43 -10.16 -2.72
C LEU A 31 -4.04 -10.20 -1.32
N TRP A 32 -4.13 -9.05 -0.65
CA TRP A 32 -4.75 -8.92 0.66
C TRP A 32 -6.24 -9.26 0.61
N GLY A 33 -6.96 -8.86 -0.44
CA GLY A 33 -8.37 -9.24 -0.65
C GLY A 33 -8.58 -10.75 -0.78
N ILE A 34 -7.72 -11.44 -1.55
CA ILE A 34 -7.74 -12.91 -1.65
C ILE A 34 -7.49 -13.53 -0.28
N MET A 35 -6.54 -12.97 0.48
CA MET A 35 -6.20 -13.45 1.82
C MET A 35 -7.37 -13.30 2.79
N VAL A 36 -8.12 -12.19 2.73
CA VAL A 36 -9.35 -12.00 3.52
C VAL A 36 -10.40 -13.03 3.13
N LEU A 37 -10.67 -13.24 1.83
CA LEU A 37 -11.64 -14.24 1.38
C LEU A 37 -11.27 -15.66 1.84
N ALA A 38 -10.01 -16.04 1.68
CA ALA A 38 -9.49 -17.33 2.15
C ALA A 38 -9.61 -17.47 3.67
N SER A 39 -9.32 -16.40 4.41
CA SER A 39 -9.44 -16.38 5.87
C SER A 39 -10.89 -16.55 6.33
N LEU A 40 -11.85 -15.90 5.66
CA LEU A 40 -13.29 -16.04 5.97
C LEU A 40 -13.78 -17.45 5.65
N TYR A 41 -13.41 -17.98 4.49
CA TYR A 41 -13.79 -19.34 4.08
C TYR A 41 -13.24 -20.41 5.04
N THR A 42 -11.96 -20.31 5.39
CA THR A 42 -11.33 -21.25 6.32
C THR A 42 -11.90 -21.12 7.73
N THR A 43 -12.18 -19.90 8.19
CA THR A 43 -12.81 -19.66 9.50
C THR A 43 -14.21 -20.26 9.57
N ALA A 44 -15.01 -20.11 8.52
CA ALA A 44 -16.35 -20.68 8.45
C ALA A 44 -16.35 -22.22 8.46
N LYS A 45 -15.35 -22.87 7.85
CA LYS A 45 -15.25 -24.34 7.77
C LYS A 45 -14.51 -25.01 8.92
N LYS A 46 -13.41 -24.42 9.39
CA LYS A 46 -12.47 -25.03 10.34
C LYS A 46 -12.43 -24.31 11.70
N GLY A 47 -13.22 -23.26 11.87
CA GLY A 47 -13.13 -22.36 13.03
C GLY A 47 -11.94 -21.42 12.94
N THR A 48 -11.73 -20.63 13.98
CA THR A 48 -10.63 -19.67 14.06
C THR A 48 -9.28 -20.40 14.08
N THR A 49 -8.45 -20.13 13.08
CA THR A 49 -7.08 -20.68 12.98
C THR A 49 -6.08 -19.54 12.82
N ALA A 50 -4.78 -19.85 12.80
CA ALA A 50 -3.73 -18.86 12.54
C ALA A 50 -3.94 -18.09 11.22
N ILE A 51 -4.59 -18.71 10.22
CA ILE A 51 -4.88 -18.09 8.91
C ILE A 51 -5.88 -16.93 9.05
N THR A 52 -6.81 -17.00 10.02
CA THR A 52 -7.81 -15.96 10.29
C THR A 52 -7.15 -14.64 10.71
N PHE A 53 -6.01 -14.71 11.39
CA PHE A 53 -5.29 -13.54 11.88
C PHE A 53 -4.31 -12.95 10.86
N LEU A 54 -3.99 -13.67 9.77
CA LEU A 54 -3.04 -13.20 8.75
C LEU A 54 -3.44 -11.82 8.19
N PRO A 55 -4.69 -11.57 7.74
CA PRO A 55 -5.04 -10.25 7.20
C PRO A 55 -4.78 -9.11 8.17
N ILE A 56 -4.98 -9.37 9.47
CA ILE A 56 -4.83 -8.41 10.55
C ILE A 56 -3.35 -8.16 10.85
N SER A 57 -2.50 -9.19 10.86
CA SER A 57 -1.06 -9.02 11.09
C SER A 57 -0.36 -8.26 9.97
N PHE A 58 -0.92 -8.23 8.76
CA PHE A 58 -0.42 -7.43 7.64
C PHE A 58 -0.98 -5.99 7.54
N LEU A 59 -1.90 -5.59 8.42
CA LEU A 59 -2.45 -4.21 8.45
C LEU A 59 -1.37 -3.10 8.57
N PRO A 60 -0.34 -3.21 9.44
CA PRO A 60 0.67 -2.16 9.56
C PRO A 60 1.40 -1.91 8.25
N ILE A 61 1.67 -2.96 7.47
CA ILE A 61 2.33 -2.87 6.17
C ILE A 61 1.41 -2.19 5.15
N PHE A 62 0.11 -2.54 5.14
CA PHE A 62 -0.88 -1.86 4.31
C PHE A 62 -0.93 -0.34 4.58
N LEU A 63 -0.91 0.07 5.85
CA LEU A 63 -0.89 1.48 6.26
C LEU A 63 0.36 2.21 5.77
N ILE A 64 1.52 1.56 5.80
CA ILE A 64 2.78 2.13 5.28
C ILE A 64 2.68 2.37 3.77
N PHE A 65 2.16 1.40 3.01
CA PHE A 65 1.98 1.56 1.57
C PHE A 65 0.98 2.67 1.23
N TRP A 66 -0.14 2.73 1.96
CA TRP A 66 -1.13 3.79 1.77
C TRP A 66 -0.54 5.18 2.06
N LYS A 67 0.18 5.32 3.17
CA LYS A 67 0.88 6.57 3.51
C LYS A 67 1.90 6.94 2.44
N SER A 68 2.72 5.98 2.00
CA SER A 68 3.71 6.24 0.94
C SER A 68 3.06 6.73 -0.36
N GLN A 69 1.93 6.15 -0.77
CA GLN A 69 1.22 6.61 -1.96
C GLN A 69 0.62 8.01 -1.78
N LYS A 70 0.11 8.31 -0.59
CA LYS A 70 -0.43 9.64 -0.24
C LYS A 70 0.67 10.69 -0.25
N ASP A 71 1.84 10.37 0.30
CA ASP A 71 3.00 11.26 0.35
C ASP A 71 3.48 11.64 -1.07
N VAL A 72 3.60 10.67 -1.99
CA VAL A 72 3.97 10.94 -3.40
C VAL A 72 2.93 11.83 -4.08
N ARG A 73 1.64 11.57 -3.87
CA ARG A 73 0.56 12.38 -4.46
C ARG A 73 0.53 13.80 -3.91
N ASN A 74 0.83 13.98 -2.62
CA ASN A 74 0.89 15.29 -1.99
C ASN A 74 2.08 16.09 -2.55
N GLU A 75 3.23 15.46 -2.76
CA GLU A 75 4.40 16.09 -3.36
C GLU A 75 4.12 16.54 -4.81
N ILE A 76 3.49 15.68 -5.63
CA ILE A 76 3.09 16.04 -7.01
C ILE A 76 2.11 17.23 -7.00
N LYS A 77 1.14 17.24 -6.09
CA LYS A 77 0.18 18.34 -5.96
C LYS A 77 0.83 19.64 -5.52
N SER A 78 1.75 19.58 -4.55
CA SER A 78 2.53 20.73 -4.08
C SER A 78 3.27 21.41 -5.23
N ARG A 79 3.89 20.61 -6.11
CA ARG A 79 4.62 21.11 -7.28
C ARG A 79 3.75 21.59 -8.43
N LYS A 80 2.51 21.10 -8.54
CA LYS A 80 1.53 21.57 -9.54
C LYS A 80 0.85 22.88 -9.12
N SER A 81 0.85 23.19 -7.82
CA SER A 81 0.17 24.36 -7.25
C SER A 81 1.10 25.57 -7.04
N ASN A 82 2.41 25.40 -7.22
CA ASN A 82 3.40 26.48 -7.37
C ASN A 82 3.69 26.69 -8.86
#